data_AF-A0A942S6G1-F1
#
_entry.id   AF-A0A942S6G1-F1
#
_cell.length_a   1.000
_cell.length_b   1.000
_cell.length_c   1.000
_cell.angle_alpha   90.00
_cell.angle_beta   90.00
_cell.angle_gamma   90.00
#
_symmetry.space_group_name_H-M   'P 1'
#
loop_
_entity.id
_entity.type
_entity.pdbx_description
1 polymer ?
#
loop_
_entity_poly.entity_id
_entity_poly.type
_entity_poly.pdbx_seq_one_letter_code
_entity_poly.pdbx_strand_id
1 'polypeptide(L)'
;MISLSRKNFWIIAINSLASFVLAYLFIFYLNQLSYVLTAGMYNYPLTIDYATYFFHIEPYQWTHDAVFMIFSSGYVLTFIFGALSLLAFYQTMPDVMPIKVFFFWMIIHSSNFVFGGVMLGNLLTEGIGHVFNWMYLADTARMIISITGFFGLLMTALFSSRLVAISSNAYFSKYNERMSPFFITAQVLVPYLIGSFLLFVYFLPKNMFHERYGWIILGLMLLIFFLRSRFLEDLMFEEDDNRQVRLMKGFAVFTAAIFVATRILLSKGIFFGW
;
A
#
# COMPACT_ATOMS: atom_id res chain seq x y z
N MET A 1 31.84 0.19 11.77
CA MET A 1 31.25 0.29 10.41
C MET A 1 30.49 -1.01 10.11
N ILE A 2 29.16 -0.96 9.92
CA ILE A 2 28.33 -2.16 9.71
C ILE A 2 28.65 -2.74 8.32
N SER A 3 29.06 -4.01 8.25
CA SER A 3 29.43 -4.65 6.99
C SER A 3 28.20 -5.12 6.20
N LEU A 4 28.32 -5.05 4.87
CA LEU A 4 27.39 -5.70 3.94
C LEU A 4 27.54 -7.21 4.11
N SER A 5 26.54 -7.84 4.74
CA SER A 5 26.55 -9.27 5.02
C SER A 5 25.22 -9.90 4.64
N ARG A 6 25.24 -11.19 4.31
CA ARG A 6 24.04 -11.96 4.00
C ARG A 6 23.05 -11.96 5.18
N LYS A 7 23.55 -11.94 6.41
CA LYS A 7 22.72 -11.84 7.62
C LYS A 7 21.96 -10.52 7.68
N ASN A 8 22.66 -9.40 7.45
CA ASN A 8 22.05 -8.07 7.47
C ASN A 8 21.02 -7.90 6.35
N PHE A 9 21.30 -8.46 5.17
CA PHE A 9 20.38 -8.48 4.04
C PHE A 9 19.02 -9.06 4.43
N TRP A 10 19.01 -10.27 5.01
CA TRP A 10 17.77 -10.95 5.38
C TRP A 10 17.04 -10.29 6.54
N ILE A 11 17.75 -9.68 7.49
CA ILE A 11 17.11 -8.92 8.57
C ILE A 11 16.33 -7.72 8.00
N ILE A 12 16.95 -6.95 7.10
CA ILE A 12 16.30 -5.81 6.44
C ILE A 12 15.11 -6.30 5.60
N ALA A 13 15.30 -7.39 4.86
CA ALA A 13 14.24 -7.97 4.04
C ALA A 13 13.05 -8.46 4.87
N ILE A 14 13.26 -9.11 6.02
CA ILE A 14 12.16 -9.58 6.87
C ILE A 14 11.44 -8.41 7.53
N ASN A 15 12.16 -7.40 8.05
CA ASN A 15 11.53 -6.20 8.61
C ASN A 15 10.65 -5.50 7.57
N SER A 16 11.18 -5.38 6.35
CA SER A 16 10.47 -4.74 5.25
C SER A 16 9.31 -5.59 4.71
N LEU A 17 9.46 -6.92 4.66
CA LEU A 17 8.38 -7.84 4.30
C LEU A 17 7.21 -7.78 5.29
N ALA A 18 7.51 -7.78 6.59
CA ALA A 18 6.49 -7.60 7.62
C ALA A 18 5.77 -6.25 7.49
N SER A 19 6.51 -5.20 7.13
CA SER A 19 5.98 -3.87 6.88
C SER A 19 5.10 -3.80 5.64
N PHE A 20 5.55 -4.42 4.54
CA PHE A 20 4.83 -4.54 3.28
C PHE A 20 3.47 -5.22 3.48
N VAL A 21 3.47 -6.42 4.06
CA VAL A 21 2.25 -7.21 4.26
C VAL A 21 1.28 -6.50 5.19
N LEU A 22 1.77 -5.95 6.31
CA LEU A 22 0.91 -5.24 7.25
C LEU A 22 0.32 -3.97 6.64
N ALA A 23 1.13 -3.17 5.94
CA ALA A 23 0.67 -1.95 5.28
C ALA A 23 -0.38 -2.26 4.21
N TYR A 24 -0.18 -3.31 3.42
CA TYR A 24 -1.18 -3.73 2.44
C TYR A 24 -2.51 -4.12 3.11
N LEU A 25 -2.47 -5.03 4.10
CA LEU A 25 -3.67 -5.46 4.80
C LEU A 25 -4.37 -4.28 5.50
N PHE A 26 -3.61 -3.35 6.04
CA PHE A 26 -4.14 -2.13 6.63
C PHE A 26 -4.90 -1.29 5.59
N ILE A 27 -4.29 -0.98 4.45
CA ILE A 27 -4.94 -0.22 3.36
C ILE A 27 -6.18 -0.95 2.83
N PHE A 28 -6.09 -2.27 2.65
CA PHE A 28 -7.21 -3.09 2.21
C PHE A 28 -8.39 -3.04 3.19
N TYR A 29 -8.15 -3.30 4.47
CA TYR A 29 -9.22 -3.31 5.48
C TYR A 29 -9.73 -1.91 5.80
N LEU A 30 -8.91 -0.88 5.65
CA LEU A 30 -9.35 0.50 5.74
C LEU A 30 -10.36 0.84 4.63
N ASN A 31 -10.13 0.37 3.41
CA ASN A 31 -11.10 0.51 2.32
C ASN A 31 -12.41 -0.25 2.61
N GLN A 32 -12.32 -1.49 3.10
CA GLN A 32 -13.51 -2.28 3.47
C GLN A 32 -14.31 -1.63 4.61
N LEU A 33 -13.62 -1.09 5.63
CA LEU A 33 -14.26 -0.34 6.71
C LEU A 33 -15.03 0.86 6.16
N SER A 34 -14.47 1.55 5.15
CA SER A 34 -15.16 2.67 4.51
C SER A 34 -16.49 2.26 3.86
N TYR A 35 -16.55 1.08 3.22
CA TYR A 35 -17.81 0.55 2.70
C TYR A 35 -18.82 0.27 3.80
N VAL A 36 -18.39 -0.30 4.94
CA VAL A 36 -19.29 -0.53 6.09
C VAL A 36 -19.92 0.76 6.57
N LEU A 37 -19.08 1.77 6.82
CA LEU A 37 -19.50 3.04 7.39
C LEU A 37 -20.45 3.78 6.45
N THR A 38 -20.09 3.87 5.17
CA THR A 38 -20.91 4.60 4.19
C THR A 38 -22.18 3.86 3.82
N ALA A 39 -22.17 2.53 3.71
CA ALA A 39 -23.39 1.76 3.49
C ALA A 39 -24.39 1.89 4.65
N GLY A 40 -23.88 2.02 5.88
CA GLY A 40 -24.71 2.32 7.05
C GLY A 40 -25.46 3.65 6.95
N MET A 41 -24.88 4.66 6.31
CA MET A 41 -25.56 5.95 6.08
C MET A 41 -26.79 5.82 5.16
N TYR A 42 -26.82 4.78 4.30
CA TYR A 42 -27.91 4.51 3.36
C TYR A 42 -28.78 3.31 3.79
N ASN A 43 -28.52 2.72 4.96
CA ASN A 43 -29.16 1.48 5.44
C ASN A 43 -29.06 0.32 4.43
N TYR A 44 -27.93 0.21 3.72
CA TYR A 44 -27.71 -0.89 2.79
C TYR A 44 -27.09 -2.09 3.51
N PRO A 45 -27.80 -3.24 3.62
CA PRO A 45 -27.22 -4.43 4.21
C PRO A 45 -26.06 -4.93 3.36
N LEU A 46 -24.97 -5.33 4.01
CA LEU A 46 -23.77 -5.79 3.33
C LEU A 46 -23.10 -6.95 4.06
N THR A 47 -22.39 -7.79 3.33
CA THR A 47 -21.48 -8.79 3.88
C THR A 47 -20.07 -8.50 3.40
N ILE A 48 -19.11 -8.47 4.33
CA ILE A 48 -17.68 -8.41 4.02
C ILE A 48 -17.02 -9.69 4.48
N ASP A 49 -16.27 -10.32 3.59
CA ASP A 49 -15.36 -11.40 3.94
C ASP A 49 -13.90 -10.95 3.80
N TYR A 50 -12.98 -11.89 3.98
CA TYR A 50 -11.54 -11.61 3.93
C TYR A 50 -11.08 -11.04 2.58
N ALA A 51 -11.85 -11.22 1.50
CA ALA A 51 -11.49 -10.87 0.14
C ALA A 51 -12.43 -9.87 -0.53
N THR A 52 -13.73 -9.96 -0.30
CA THR A 52 -14.78 -9.32 -1.10
C THR A 52 -15.85 -8.70 -0.21
N TYR A 53 -16.65 -7.82 -0.81
CA TYR A 53 -17.86 -7.26 -0.23
C TYR A 53 -19.06 -7.63 -1.13
N PHE A 54 -20.23 -7.76 -0.52
CA PHE A 54 -21.48 -8.04 -1.20
C PHE A 54 -22.60 -7.20 -0.60
N PHE A 55 -23.26 -6.37 -1.40
CA PHE A 55 -24.42 -5.58 -0.97
C PHE A 55 -25.70 -6.38 -1.23
N HIS A 56 -26.52 -6.56 -0.19
CA HIS A 56 -27.79 -7.30 -0.24
C HIS A 56 -28.96 -6.39 -0.61
N ILE A 57 -28.79 -5.64 -1.70
CA ILE A 57 -29.83 -4.73 -2.22
C ILE A 57 -30.14 -5.05 -3.68
N GLU A 58 -31.37 -4.75 -4.07
CA GLU A 58 -31.85 -4.95 -5.44
C GLU A 58 -31.33 -3.84 -6.36
N PRO A 59 -31.13 -4.11 -7.67
CA PRO A 59 -30.50 -3.15 -8.58
C PRO A 59 -31.16 -1.77 -8.66
N TYR A 60 -32.48 -1.69 -8.51
CA TYR A 60 -33.21 -0.42 -8.55
C TYR A 60 -33.10 0.39 -7.25
N GLN A 61 -32.57 -0.19 -6.16
CA GLN A 61 -32.40 0.50 -4.89
C GLN A 61 -31.16 1.40 -4.88
N TRP A 62 -30.23 1.19 -5.82
CA TRP A 62 -29.04 2.02 -5.97
C TRP A 62 -29.39 3.44 -6.38
N THR A 63 -28.93 4.40 -5.58
CA THR A 63 -29.02 5.82 -5.91
C THR A 63 -27.65 6.35 -6.33
N HIS A 64 -27.64 7.41 -7.13
CA HIS A 64 -26.41 8.07 -7.58
C HIS A 64 -25.52 8.48 -6.38
N ASP A 65 -26.13 9.08 -5.36
CA ASP A 65 -25.42 9.54 -4.17
C ASP A 65 -24.82 8.39 -3.37
N ALA A 66 -25.56 7.28 -3.21
CA ALA A 66 -25.05 6.11 -2.50
C ALA A 66 -23.86 5.48 -3.23
N VAL A 67 -23.94 5.33 -4.55
CA VAL A 67 -22.82 4.81 -5.35
C VAL A 67 -21.62 5.75 -5.25
N PHE A 68 -21.82 7.06 -5.41
CA PHE A 68 -20.74 8.02 -5.30
C PHE A 68 -20.05 7.94 -3.93
N MET A 69 -20.82 8.01 -2.83
CA MET A 69 -20.27 8.01 -1.48
C MET A 69 -19.61 6.68 -1.11
N ILE A 70 -20.28 5.55 -1.36
CA ILE A 70 -19.76 4.23 -0.98
C ILE A 70 -18.47 3.92 -1.72
N PHE A 71 -18.45 4.05 -3.05
CA PHE A 71 -17.30 3.63 -3.85
C PHE A 71 -16.15 4.65 -3.90
N SER A 72 -16.38 5.92 -3.54
CA SER A 72 -15.31 6.92 -3.43
C SER A 72 -14.68 7.01 -2.03
N SER A 73 -15.46 6.75 -0.96
CA SER A 73 -15.02 6.96 0.41
C SER A 73 -13.74 6.21 0.78
N GLY A 74 -13.62 4.95 0.35
CA GLY A 74 -12.44 4.13 0.61
C GLY A 74 -11.17 4.67 -0.05
N TYR A 75 -11.29 5.26 -1.25
CA TYR A 75 -10.18 5.94 -1.92
C TYR A 75 -9.76 7.21 -1.18
N VAL A 76 -10.72 8.01 -0.72
CA VAL A 76 -10.44 9.21 0.07
C VAL A 76 -9.77 8.83 1.40
N LEU A 77 -10.30 7.84 2.10
CA LEU A 77 -9.79 7.42 3.41
C LEU A 77 -8.36 6.84 3.30
N THR A 78 -8.11 5.98 2.31
CA THR A 78 -6.77 5.44 2.06
C THR A 78 -5.78 6.52 1.63
N PHE A 79 -6.21 7.52 0.85
CA PHE A 79 -5.37 8.67 0.49
C PHE A 79 -4.98 9.50 1.72
N ILE A 80 -5.93 9.77 2.63
CA ILE A 80 -5.66 10.47 3.89
C ILE A 80 -4.63 9.71 4.72
N PHE A 81 -4.79 8.40 4.90
CA PHE A 81 -3.83 7.59 5.65
C PHE A 81 -2.45 7.50 4.97
N GLY A 82 -2.41 7.54 3.64
CA GLY A 82 -1.18 7.69 2.88
C GLY A 82 -0.45 9.00 3.18
N ALA A 83 -1.18 10.12 3.18
CA ALA A 83 -0.63 11.44 3.50
C ALA A 83 -0.18 11.53 4.96
N LEU A 84 -0.96 11.00 5.91
CA LEU A 84 -0.58 10.91 7.32
C LEU A 84 0.68 10.05 7.51
N SER A 85 0.81 8.96 6.76
CA SER A 85 2.00 8.11 6.78
C SER A 85 3.23 8.84 6.25
N LEU A 86 3.07 9.72 5.25
CA LEU A 86 4.16 10.61 4.80
C LEU A 86 4.60 11.59 5.89
N LEU A 87 3.67 12.19 6.62
CA LEU A 87 3.98 13.06 7.75
C LEU A 87 4.71 12.28 8.86
N ALA A 88 4.20 11.10 9.23
CA ALA A 88 4.82 10.23 10.22
C ALA A 88 6.22 9.74 9.79
N PHE A 89 6.44 9.51 8.50
CA PHE A 89 7.75 9.17 7.96
C PHE A 89 8.76 10.31 8.19
N TYR A 90 8.38 11.56 7.90
CA TYR A 90 9.27 12.70 8.11
C TYR A 90 9.50 13.01 9.59
N GLN A 91 8.50 12.81 10.46
CA GLN A 91 8.67 12.95 11.90
C GLN A 91 9.66 11.93 12.47
N THR A 92 9.67 10.72 11.93
CA THR A 92 10.60 9.64 12.33
C THR A 92 11.91 9.66 11.53
N MET A 93 12.14 10.67 10.69
CA MET A 93 13.35 10.77 9.88
C MET A 93 14.63 10.80 10.75
N PRO A 94 14.72 11.60 11.84
CA PRO A 94 15.93 11.65 12.67
C PRO A 94 16.22 10.32 13.38
N ASP A 95 15.17 9.59 13.77
CA ASP A 95 15.30 8.42 14.63
C ASP A 95 15.92 7.21 13.94
N VAL A 96 16.75 6.45 14.65
CA VAL A 96 17.33 5.17 14.16
C VAL A 96 16.36 4.01 14.41
N MET A 97 15.15 4.14 13.87
CA MET A 97 14.06 3.16 14.05
C MET A 97 13.60 2.58 12.71
N PRO A 98 13.54 1.24 12.54
CA PRO A 98 13.10 0.65 11.29
C PRO A 98 11.58 0.76 11.03
N ILE A 99 10.80 1.28 11.97
CA ILE A 99 9.34 1.48 11.81
C ILE A 99 9.01 2.43 10.64
N LYS A 100 9.91 3.33 10.26
CA LYS A 100 9.74 4.18 9.06
C LYS A 100 9.57 3.38 7.77
N VAL A 101 10.03 2.13 7.72
CA VAL A 101 9.79 1.22 6.60
C VAL A 101 8.31 0.86 6.47
N PHE A 102 7.57 0.78 7.58
CA PHE A 102 6.11 0.62 7.57
C PHE A 102 5.41 1.84 6.98
N PHE A 103 5.79 3.05 7.39
CA PHE A 103 5.23 4.28 6.81
C PHE A 103 5.56 4.41 5.32
N PHE A 104 6.77 4.03 4.90
CA PHE A 104 7.13 3.94 3.50
C PHE A 104 6.18 3.03 2.71
N TRP A 105 5.95 1.80 3.17
CA TRP A 105 5.04 0.88 2.48
C TRP A 105 3.59 1.34 2.53
N MET A 106 3.15 1.99 3.60
CA MET A 106 1.84 2.62 3.68
C MET A 106 1.65 3.65 2.57
N ILE A 107 2.61 4.55 2.37
CA ILE A 107 2.59 5.56 1.28
C ILE A 107 2.51 4.87 -0.09
N ILE A 108 3.35 3.85 -0.30
CA ILE A 108 3.40 3.10 -1.56
C ILE A 108 2.08 2.41 -1.85
N HIS A 109 1.52 1.68 -0.88
CA HIS A 109 0.27 0.95 -1.05
C HIS A 109 -0.94 1.88 -1.17
N SER A 110 -1.00 2.96 -0.38
CA SER A 110 -2.08 3.95 -0.53
C SER A 110 -2.04 4.63 -1.89
N SER A 111 -0.85 5.04 -2.36
CA SER A 111 -0.70 5.67 -3.68
C SER A 111 -1.05 4.69 -4.79
N ASN A 112 -0.60 3.43 -4.70
CA ASN A 112 -0.95 2.40 -5.68
C ASN A 112 -2.45 2.11 -5.69
N PHE A 113 -3.10 2.06 -4.53
CA PHE A 113 -4.53 1.87 -4.40
C PHE A 113 -5.32 3.02 -5.04
N VAL A 114 -4.98 4.25 -4.66
CA VAL A 114 -5.70 5.45 -5.09
C VAL A 114 -5.43 5.76 -6.56
N PHE A 115 -4.18 6.02 -6.90
CA PHE A 115 -3.82 6.45 -8.24
C PHE A 115 -3.90 5.31 -9.27
N GLY A 116 -3.59 4.07 -8.85
CA GLY A 116 -3.80 2.89 -9.69
C GLY A 116 -5.28 2.62 -9.96
N GLY A 117 -6.16 2.80 -8.97
CA GLY A 117 -7.60 2.70 -9.19
C GLY A 117 -8.18 3.85 -10.01
N VAL A 118 -7.69 5.09 -9.82
CA VAL A 118 -8.07 6.23 -10.68
C VAL A 118 -7.64 5.99 -12.13
N MET A 119 -6.43 5.44 -12.35
CA MET A 119 -5.91 5.13 -13.68
C MET A 119 -6.66 3.97 -14.36
N LEU A 120 -6.66 2.79 -13.74
CA LEU A 120 -7.20 1.55 -14.33
C LEU A 120 -8.68 1.33 -14.06
N GLY A 121 -9.17 1.70 -12.88
CA GLY A 121 -10.58 1.52 -12.52
C GLY A 121 -11.49 2.25 -13.50
N ASN A 122 -11.09 3.43 -13.94
CA ASN A 122 -11.81 4.17 -14.98
C ASN A 122 -11.80 3.46 -16.36
N LEU A 123 -10.69 2.82 -16.75
CA LEU A 123 -10.59 2.08 -18.03
C LEU A 123 -11.34 0.76 -18.01
N LEU A 124 -11.39 0.10 -16.84
CA LEU A 124 -11.94 -1.24 -16.67
C LEU A 124 -13.29 -1.24 -15.97
N THR A 125 -13.83 -0.07 -15.63
CA THR A 125 -15.14 0.13 -14.99
C THR A 125 -15.31 -0.53 -13.62
N GLU A 126 -14.21 -0.71 -12.90
CA GLU A 126 -14.17 -1.37 -11.58
C GLU A 126 -13.68 -0.43 -10.46
N GLY A 127 -14.07 -0.72 -9.21
CA GLY A 127 -13.68 0.09 -8.04
C GLY A 127 -14.20 1.53 -8.15
N ILE A 128 -13.32 2.53 -8.03
CA ILE A 128 -13.68 3.94 -8.24
C ILE A 128 -14.21 4.20 -9.67
N GLY A 129 -13.91 3.32 -10.64
CA GLY A 129 -14.48 3.38 -11.98
C GLY A 129 -16.01 3.31 -12.00
N HIS A 130 -16.62 2.61 -11.03
CA HIS A 130 -18.08 2.61 -10.88
C HIS A 130 -18.62 4.01 -10.63
N VAL A 131 -17.92 4.84 -9.84
CA VAL A 131 -18.30 6.22 -9.57
C VAL A 131 -18.33 7.03 -10.87
N PHE A 132 -17.26 6.95 -11.67
CA PHE A 132 -17.16 7.71 -12.92
C PHE A 132 -18.22 7.30 -13.96
N ASN A 133 -18.60 6.02 -13.95
CA ASN A 133 -19.70 5.52 -14.78
C ASN A 133 -21.05 6.10 -14.34
N TRP A 134 -21.33 6.09 -13.05
CA TRP A 134 -22.59 6.62 -12.51
C TRP A 134 -22.70 8.14 -12.61
N MET A 135 -21.57 8.84 -12.63
CA MET A 135 -21.52 10.27 -12.93
C MET A 135 -21.74 10.61 -14.41
N TYR A 136 -21.90 9.59 -15.29
CA TYR A 136 -22.06 9.76 -16.74
C TYR A 136 -20.98 10.65 -17.37
N LEU A 137 -19.74 10.56 -16.87
CA LEU A 137 -18.64 11.37 -17.39
C LEU A 137 -18.38 11.06 -18.86
N ALA A 138 -18.21 12.09 -19.67
CA ALA A 138 -17.78 11.97 -21.06
C ALA A 138 -16.37 11.37 -21.15
N ASP A 139 -16.05 10.73 -22.28
CA ASP A 139 -14.77 10.03 -22.49
C ASP A 139 -13.56 10.93 -22.27
N THR A 140 -13.65 12.22 -22.65
CA THR A 140 -12.58 13.20 -22.40
C THR A 140 -12.32 13.40 -20.91
N ALA A 141 -13.38 13.51 -20.09
CA ALA A 141 -13.23 13.68 -18.64
C ALA A 141 -12.64 12.42 -17.99
N ARG A 142 -13.09 11.24 -18.43
CA ARG A 142 -12.51 9.95 -18.03
C ARG A 142 -11.02 9.89 -18.36
N MET A 143 -10.63 10.25 -19.57
CA MET A 143 -9.22 10.27 -19.98
C MET A 143 -8.37 11.19 -19.09
N ILE A 144 -8.85 12.41 -18.81
CA ILE A 144 -8.16 13.36 -17.92
C ILE A 144 -7.94 12.76 -16.53
N ILE A 145 -8.97 12.12 -15.96
CA ILE A 145 -8.89 11.45 -14.66
C ILE A 145 -7.84 10.33 -14.68
N SER A 146 -7.84 9.48 -15.70
CA SER A 146 -6.82 8.41 -15.82
C SER A 146 -5.40 8.97 -15.93
N ILE A 147 -5.21 10.07 -16.66
CA ILE A 147 -3.92 10.78 -16.76
C ILE A 147 -3.50 11.32 -15.39
N THR A 148 -4.42 11.87 -14.59
CA THR A 148 -4.12 12.29 -13.22
C THR A 148 -3.66 11.12 -12.35
N GLY A 149 -4.31 9.96 -12.46
CA GLY A 149 -3.87 8.73 -11.80
C GLY A 149 -2.44 8.33 -12.21
N PHE A 150 -2.15 8.34 -13.51
CA PHE A 150 -0.81 8.06 -14.01
C PHE A 150 0.25 9.02 -13.45
N PHE A 151 0.00 10.34 -13.45
CA PHE A 151 0.91 11.31 -12.87
C PHE A 151 1.10 11.12 -11.36
N GLY A 152 0.04 10.79 -10.61
CA GLY A 152 0.13 10.48 -9.19
C GLY A 152 1.05 9.28 -8.89
N LEU A 153 0.94 8.21 -9.69
CA LEU A 153 1.85 7.05 -9.61
C LEU A 153 3.29 7.43 -9.95
N LEU A 154 3.50 8.20 -11.03
CA LEU A 154 4.81 8.64 -11.47
C LEU A 154 5.50 9.49 -10.39
N MET A 155 4.79 10.49 -9.83
CA MET A 155 5.33 11.33 -8.75
C MET A 155 5.66 10.48 -7.52
N THR A 156 4.78 9.54 -7.15
CA THR A 156 5.05 8.62 -6.04
C THR A 156 6.33 7.83 -6.28
N ALA A 157 6.52 7.24 -7.48
CA ALA A 157 7.73 6.49 -7.83
C ALA A 157 9.00 7.33 -7.67
N LEU A 158 8.97 8.56 -8.21
CA LEU A 158 10.11 9.47 -8.20
C LEU A 158 10.52 9.88 -6.79
N PHE A 159 9.55 10.27 -5.94
CA PHE A 159 9.83 10.67 -4.55
C PHE A 159 10.22 9.51 -3.65
N SER A 160 9.66 8.32 -3.90
CA SER A 160 9.93 7.13 -3.10
C SER A 160 11.41 6.77 -3.05
N SER A 161 12.15 7.04 -4.13
CA SER A 161 13.61 6.81 -4.22
C SER A 161 14.37 7.47 -3.06
N ARG A 162 14.03 8.72 -2.77
CA ARG A 162 14.61 9.48 -1.66
C ARG A 162 14.14 8.97 -0.30
N LEU A 163 12.87 8.59 -0.17
CA LEU A 163 12.34 8.03 1.08
C LEU A 163 13.08 6.74 1.46
N VAL A 164 13.32 5.84 0.51
CA VAL A 164 14.10 4.63 0.77
C VAL A 164 15.52 4.98 1.17
N ALA A 165 16.20 5.86 0.44
CA ALA A 165 17.55 6.29 0.82
C ALA A 165 17.61 6.85 2.24
N ILE A 166 16.66 7.71 2.64
CA ILE A 166 16.56 8.25 4.00
C ILE A 166 16.33 7.13 5.02
N SER A 167 15.46 6.17 4.71
CA SER A 167 15.15 5.08 5.65
C SER A 167 16.33 4.14 5.94
N SER A 168 17.38 4.18 5.12
CA SER A 168 18.60 3.43 5.36
C SER A 168 19.33 3.86 6.64
N ASN A 169 19.04 5.04 7.18
CA ASN A 169 19.60 5.53 8.44
C ASN A 169 19.24 4.65 9.65
N ALA A 170 18.17 3.86 9.55
CA ALA A 170 17.81 2.87 10.57
C ALA A 170 18.84 1.72 10.67
N TYR A 171 19.66 1.53 9.63
CA TYR A 171 20.56 0.38 9.50
C TYR A 171 22.02 0.77 9.26
N PHE A 172 22.27 1.88 8.58
CA PHE A 172 23.60 2.28 8.11
C PHE A 172 23.88 3.75 8.43
N SER A 173 25.16 4.10 8.59
CA SER A 173 25.60 5.49 8.85
C SER A 173 25.77 6.34 7.60
N LYS A 174 25.92 5.70 6.44
CA LYS A 174 26.04 6.36 5.15
C LYS A 174 25.23 5.60 4.13
N TYR A 175 24.50 6.31 3.29
CA TYR A 175 23.94 5.82 2.03
C TYR A 175 24.85 6.24 0.87
N ASN A 176 25.27 5.29 0.04
CA ASN A 176 26.10 5.54 -1.13
C ASN A 176 25.75 4.63 -2.31
N GLU A 177 26.32 4.93 -3.48
CA GLU A 177 26.09 4.16 -4.71
C GLU A 177 26.42 2.65 -4.56
N ARG A 178 27.47 2.31 -3.80
CA ARG A 178 27.88 0.91 -3.59
C ARG A 178 26.87 0.11 -2.77
N MET A 179 26.24 0.74 -1.78
CA MET A 179 25.27 0.09 -0.89
C MET A 179 23.83 0.17 -1.43
N SER A 180 23.53 1.17 -2.25
CA SER A 180 22.19 1.41 -2.83
C SER A 180 21.56 0.14 -3.44
N PRO A 181 22.22 -0.61 -4.35
CA PRO A 181 21.65 -1.84 -4.91
C PRO A 181 21.35 -2.91 -3.85
N PHE A 182 22.26 -3.10 -2.88
CA PHE A 182 22.09 -4.07 -1.80
C PHE A 182 20.88 -3.72 -0.93
N PHE A 183 20.79 -2.46 -0.52
CA PHE A 183 19.75 -1.98 0.37
C PHE A 183 18.38 -1.97 -0.31
N ILE A 184 18.30 -1.49 -1.55
CA ILE A 184 17.06 -1.46 -2.32
C ILE A 184 16.56 -2.88 -2.61
N THR A 185 17.46 -3.81 -2.94
CA THR A 185 17.07 -5.19 -3.16
C THR A 185 16.50 -5.81 -1.88
N ALA A 186 17.15 -5.58 -0.74
CA ALA A 186 16.70 -6.08 0.55
C ALA A 186 15.39 -5.43 1.01
N GLN A 187 15.27 -4.10 0.92
CA GLN A 187 14.14 -3.38 1.49
C GLN A 187 12.95 -3.26 0.53
N VAL A 188 13.15 -3.30 -0.78
CA VAL A 188 12.08 -3.01 -1.75
C VAL A 188 11.78 -4.23 -2.61
N LEU A 189 12.76 -4.74 -3.37
CA LEU A 189 12.50 -5.78 -4.37
C LEU A 189 12.10 -7.12 -3.75
N VAL A 190 12.86 -7.61 -2.76
CA VAL A 190 12.56 -8.90 -2.11
C VAL A 190 11.21 -8.86 -1.37
N PRO A 191 10.91 -7.85 -0.54
CA PRO A 191 9.60 -7.68 0.09
C PRO A 191 8.45 -7.56 -0.90
N TYR A 192 8.63 -6.86 -2.01
CA TYR A 192 7.63 -6.78 -3.06
C TYR A 192 7.34 -8.16 -3.67
N LEU A 193 8.37 -8.90 -4.08
CA LEU A 193 8.17 -10.21 -4.72
C LEU A 193 7.56 -11.23 -3.76
N ILE A 194 8.14 -11.39 -2.57
CA ILE A 194 7.66 -12.36 -1.58
C ILE A 194 6.31 -11.92 -1.00
N GLY A 195 6.17 -10.63 -0.68
CA GLY A 195 4.96 -10.08 -0.09
C GLY A 195 3.78 -10.14 -1.05
N SER A 196 3.96 -9.79 -2.32
CA SER A 196 2.89 -9.92 -3.34
C SER A 196 2.48 -11.37 -3.51
N PHE A 197 3.42 -12.31 -3.48
CA PHE A 197 3.10 -13.75 -3.52
C PHE A 197 2.31 -14.20 -2.28
N LEU A 198 2.73 -13.78 -1.08
CA LEU A 198 2.01 -14.09 0.16
C LEU A 198 0.57 -13.55 0.15
N LEU A 199 0.39 -12.31 -0.33
CA LEU A 199 -0.93 -11.70 -0.44
C LEU A 199 -1.77 -12.34 -1.54
N PHE A 200 -1.17 -12.70 -2.67
CA PHE A 200 -1.88 -13.48 -3.68
C PHE A 200 -2.42 -14.79 -3.11
N VAL A 201 -1.61 -15.52 -2.33
CA VAL A 201 -2.05 -16.74 -1.62
C VAL A 201 -3.12 -16.44 -0.57
N TYR A 202 -3.02 -15.31 0.12
CA TYR A 202 -4.02 -14.87 1.09
C TYR A 202 -5.42 -14.77 0.45
N PHE A 203 -5.53 -14.18 -0.74
CA PHE A 203 -6.83 -13.95 -1.38
C PHE A 203 -7.40 -15.16 -2.12
N LEU A 204 -6.61 -16.21 -2.38
CA LEU A 204 -7.12 -17.43 -3.01
C LEU A 204 -8.31 -18.03 -2.23
N PRO A 205 -9.36 -18.51 -2.91
CA PRO A 205 -9.56 -18.53 -4.38
C PRO A 205 -10.20 -17.25 -4.96
N LYS A 206 -10.53 -16.26 -4.13
CA LYS A 206 -11.30 -15.05 -4.50
C LYS A 206 -10.39 -13.90 -4.95
N ASN A 207 -9.65 -14.09 -6.04
CA ASN A 207 -8.74 -13.07 -6.56
C ASN A 207 -9.50 -11.88 -7.14
N MET A 208 -9.49 -10.76 -6.41
CA MET A 208 -10.10 -9.49 -6.81
C MET A 208 -9.32 -8.76 -7.90
N PHE A 209 -9.96 -7.78 -8.53
CA PHE A 209 -9.35 -6.94 -9.56
C PHE A 209 -8.10 -6.19 -9.11
N HIS A 210 -8.12 -5.59 -7.91
CA HIS A 210 -6.95 -4.91 -7.37
C HIS A 210 -5.77 -5.87 -7.19
N GLU A 211 -6.03 -7.12 -6.80
CA GLU A 211 -5.03 -8.20 -6.72
C GLU A 211 -4.53 -8.67 -8.08
N ARG A 212 -5.25 -8.45 -9.18
CA ARG A 212 -4.82 -8.87 -10.52
C ARG A 212 -3.91 -7.85 -11.18
N TYR A 213 -4.27 -6.57 -11.09
CA TYR A 213 -3.59 -5.50 -11.82
C TYR A 213 -2.78 -4.56 -10.93
N GLY A 214 -3.13 -4.45 -9.65
CA GLY A 214 -2.44 -3.57 -8.69
C GLY A 214 -0.98 -3.97 -8.49
N TRP A 215 -0.64 -5.26 -8.55
CA TRP A 215 0.75 -5.73 -8.47
C TRP A 215 1.56 -5.33 -9.70
N ILE A 216 0.98 -5.35 -10.90
CA ILE A 216 1.67 -4.92 -12.13
C ILE A 216 1.99 -3.43 -12.05
N ILE A 217 1.01 -2.60 -11.64
CA ILE A 217 1.22 -1.16 -11.47
C ILE A 217 2.31 -0.90 -10.43
N LEU A 218 2.24 -1.57 -9.28
CA LEU A 218 3.25 -1.45 -8.23
C LEU A 218 4.64 -1.84 -8.76
N GLY A 219 4.74 -2.94 -9.51
CA GLY A 219 5.98 -3.37 -10.15
C GLY A 219 6.56 -2.33 -11.10
N LEU A 220 5.73 -1.70 -11.95
CA LEU A 220 6.15 -0.61 -12.82
C LEU A 220 6.61 0.62 -12.03
N MET A 221 5.88 0.97 -10.96
CA MET A 221 6.24 2.07 -10.07
C MET A 221 7.60 1.82 -9.39
N LEU A 222 7.84 0.59 -8.92
CA LEU A 222 9.10 0.17 -8.31
C LEU A 222 10.25 0.08 -9.33
N LEU A 223 9.98 -0.22 -10.60
CA LEU A 223 10.97 -0.17 -11.67
C LEU A 223 11.46 1.26 -11.90
N ILE A 224 10.55 2.23 -12.02
CA ILE A 224 10.89 3.66 -12.18
C ILE A 224 11.70 4.15 -10.96
N PHE A 225 11.26 3.78 -9.77
CA PHE A 225 11.97 4.03 -8.52
C PHE A 225 13.41 3.50 -8.56
N PHE A 226 13.62 2.26 -9.01
CA PHE A 226 14.94 1.61 -9.07
C PHE A 226 15.86 2.26 -10.10
N LEU A 227 15.31 2.74 -11.21
CA LEU A 227 16.08 3.51 -12.18
C LEU A 227 16.48 4.88 -11.60
N ARG A 228 15.57 5.56 -10.90
CA ARG A 228 15.84 6.86 -10.28
C ARG A 228 16.86 6.77 -9.14
N SER A 229 16.85 5.68 -8.37
CA SER A 229 17.69 5.54 -7.17
C SER A 229 19.20 5.50 -7.44
N ARG A 230 19.61 5.29 -8.70
CA ARG A 230 21.01 5.35 -9.13
C ARG A 230 21.57 6.77 -9.19
N PHE A 231 20.69 7.77 -9.28
CA PHE A 231 21.05 9.19 -9.40
C PHE A 231 20.89 9.95 -8.09
N LEU A 232 20.81 9.23 -6.96
CA LEU A 232 20.72 9.85 -5.64
C LEU A 232 22.12 10.21 -5.14
N GLU A 233 22.24 11.40 -4.57
CA GLU A 233 23.45 11.84 -3.88
C GLU A 233 23.72 10.99 -2.64
N ASP A 234 24.99 10.89 -2.27
CA ASP A 234 25.43 10.23 -1.05
C ASP A 234 24.80 10.94 0.18
N LEU A 235 24.19 10.18 1.07
CA LEU A 235 23.63 10.71 2.32
C LEU A 235 24.51 10.27 3.49
N MET A 236 24.92 11.24 4.31
CA MET A 236 25.60 10.98 5.58
C MET A 236 24.59 11.20 6.70
N PHE A 237 24.49 10.22 7.61
CA PHE A 237 23.62 10.32 8.77
C PHE A 237 24.43 10.57 10.04
N GLU A 238 23.82 11.23 11.01
CA GLU A 238 24.43 11.44 12.32
C GLU A 238 24.84 10.10 12.95
N GLU A 239 25.96 10.12 13.67
CA GLU A 239 26.44 8.95 14.40
C GLU A 239 25.53 8.67 15.59
N ASP A 240 25.04 7.44 15.69
CA ASP A 240 24.22 6.96 16.80
C ASP A 240 24.76 5.59 17.21
N ASP A 241 25.20 5.50 18.46
CA ASP A 241 25.80 4.29 19.04
C ASP A 241 24.81 3.11 19.12
N ASN A 242 23.51 3.39 19.10
CA ASN A 242 22.47 2.37 19.11
C ASN A 242 22.16 1.82 17.71
N ARG A 243 22.77 2.36 16.64
CA ARG A 243 22.51 1.93 15.26
C ARG A 243 22.98 0.50 15.04
N GLN A 244 22.01 -0.42 14.96
CA GLN A 244 22.27 -1.84 14.74
C GLN A 244 21.20 -2.47 13.85
N VAL A 245 21.63 -3.35 12.94
CA VAL A 245 20.73 -4.14 12.10
C VAL A 245 20.08 -5.23 12.97
N ARG A 246 18.90 -4.91 13.52
CA ARG A 246 18.13 -5.80 14.40
C ARG A 246 16.79 -6.16 13.76
N LEU A 247 16.40 -7.41 13.97
CA LEU A 247 15.10 -7.92 13.55
C LEU A 247 14.02 -7.40 14.50
N MET A 248 12.97 -6.78 13.96
CA MET A 248 11.80 -6.34 14.72
C MET A 248 10.89 -7.54 15.00
N LYS A 249 11.32 -8.45 15.88
CA LYS A 249 10.62 -9.73 16.15
C LYS A 249 9.15 -9.53 16.53
N GLY A 250 8.87 -8.59 17.43
CA GLY A 250 7.49 -8.28 17.85
C GLY A 250 6.61 -7.82 16.69
N PHE A 251 7.15 -6.96 15.82
CA PHE A 251 6.44 -6.47 14.64
C PHE A 251 6.19 -7.58 13.61
N ALA A 252 7.20 -8.42 13.33
CA ALA A 252 7.04 -9.56 12.42
C ALA A 252 6.01 -10.58 12.92
N VAL A 253 6.02 -10.90 14.22
CA VAL A 253 5.04 -11.80 14.84
C VAL A 253 3.65 -11.17 14.80
N PHE A 254 3.53 -9.87 15.08
CA PHE A 254 2.27 -9.14 14.98
C PHE A 254 1.70 -9.17 13.56
N THR A 255 2.51 -8.91 12.53
CA THR A 255 2.07 -9.01 11.14
C THR A 255 1.58 -10.42 10.79
N ALA A 256 2.33 -11.45 11.20
CA ALA A 256 1.93 -12.84 10.95
C ALA A 256 0.62 -13.19 11.66
N ALA A 257 0.45 -12.74 12.90
CA ALA A 257 -0.78 -12.94 13.66
C ALA A 257 -1.98 -12.24 12.99
N ILE A 258 -1.83 -10.98 12.57
CA ILE A 258 -2.87 -10.25 11.84
C ILE A 258 -3.21 -10.97 10.54
N PHE A 259 -2.21 -11.35 9.74
CA PHE A 259 -2.40 -12.08 8.49
C PHE A 259 -3.22 -13.36 8.69
N VAL A 260 -2.91 -14.18 9.69
CA VAL A 260 -3.67 -15.41 9.94
C VAL A 260 -5.05 -15.12 10.55
N ALA A 261 -5.13 -14.20 11.51
CA ALA A 261 -6.36 -13.89 12.22
C ALA A 261 -7.42 -13.30 11.28
N THR A 262 -7.07 -12.32 10.46
CA THR A 262 -8.02 -11.71 9.51
C THR A 262 -8.51 -12.72 8.49
N ARG A 263 -7.64 -13.64 8.05
CA ARG A 263 -8.01 -14.71 7.10
C ARG A 263 -9.07 -15.65 7.68
N ILE A 264 -8.88 -16.07 8.94
CA ILE A 264 -9.74 -17.04 9.61
C ILE A 264 -11.04 -16.38 10.06
N LEU A 265 -10.96 -15.24 10.75
CA LEU A 265 -12.12 -14.54 11.33
C LEU A 265 -13.09 -14.10 10.24
N LEU A 266 -12.58 -13.59 9.12
CA LEU A 266 -13.40 -13.09 8.01
C LEU A 266 -13.69 -14.16 6.95
N SER A 267 -13.34 -15.43 7.19
CA SER A 267 -13.57 -16.51 6.21
C SER A 267 -15.05 -16.77 5.92
N LYS A 268 -15.92 -16.59 6.93
CA LYS A 268 -17.37 -16.82 6.83
C LYS A 268 -18.15 -15.59 6.36
N GLY A 269 -17.48 -14.44 6.24
CA GLY A 269 -18.12 -13.15 6.06
C GLY A 269 -18.79 -12.65 7.34
N ILE A 270 -18.81 -11.33 7.52
CA ILE A 270 -19.55 -10.64 8.57
C ILE A 270 -20.69 -9.88 7.90
N PHE A 271 -21.92 -10.17 8.32
CA PHE A 271 -23.11 -9.45 7.87
C PHE A 271 -23.31 -8.20 8.73
N PHE A 272 -23.52 -7.07 8.07
CA PHE A 272 -23.91 -5.81 8.68
C PHE A 272 -25.30 -5.45 8.17
N GLY A 273 -26.27 -5.44 9.07
CA GLY A 273 -27.61 -4.88 8.87
C GLY A 273 -27.79 -3.68 9.79
N TRP A 274 -28.46 -2.65 9.29
CA TRP A 274 -28.74 -1.39 9.99
C TRP A 274 -30.23 -1.24 10.18
#